data_AF-A0A1I8AFY7-F1
#
_entry.id   AF-A0A1I8AFY7-F1
#
_cell.length_a   1.000
_cell.length_b   1.000
_cell.length_c   1.000
_cell.angle_alpha   90.00
_cell.angle_beta   90.00
_cell.angle_gamma   90.00
#
_symmetry.space_group_name_H-M   'P 1'
#
loop_
_entity.id
_entity.type
_entity.pdbx_description
1 polymer ?
#
loop_
_entity_poly.entity_id
_entity_poly.type
_entity_poly.pdbx_seq_one_letter_code
_entity_poly.pdbx_strand_id
1 'polypeptide(L)'
;MLATGLPRLAGVREVRVASGFGVYSWRGAIFCALFGTKTRSSPIHCNCKPVTEKKREGRKMLATLGAVALLSIASYFITMKYILEFIPIFNERKMCGKDMCKRKEDQRPVPEPMGVIAAGIYLIALFVLIPLQFWEWTLSGSFPHLKLLAYLSGLISICAAILLGFVDDMLDLRWRHKLVFPTLSSLPLLLVFSTYG
;
A
#
# COMPACT_ATOMS: atom_id res chain seq x y z
N MET A 1 -15.16 -22.72 62.83
CA MET A 1 -15.05 -21.26 62.59
C MET A 1 -14.36 -21.08 61.25
N LEU A 2 -15.09 -21.13 60.12
CA LEU A 2 -15.84 -20.07 59.43
C LEU A 2 -14.99 -19.13 58.55
N ALA A 3 -15.49 -18.91 57.32
CA ALA A 3 -15.07 -18.03 56.21
C ALA A 3 -13.94 -18.58 55.31
N THR A 4 -14.11 -19.11 54.09
CA THR A 4 -14.83 -18.67 52.85
C THR A 4 -14.53 -17.24 52.39
N GLY A 5 -14.08 -17.06 51.13
CA GLY A 5 -14.10 -15.75 50.48
C GLY A 5 -13.20 -15.58 49.25
N LEU A 6 -13.75 -15.86 48.07
CA LEU A 6 -13.24 -15.52 46.73
C LEU A 6 -12.63 -14.10 46.59
N PRO A 7 -11.73 -13.88 45.61
CA PRO A 7 -11.57 -12.56 45.00
C PRO A 7 -12.83 -12.22 44.19
N ARG A 8 -13.63 -11.26 44.66
CA ARG A 8 -14.83 -10.79 43.96
C ARG A 8 -14.53 -9.49 43.19
N LEU A 9 -14.70 -9.61 41.87
CA LEU A 9 -14.70 -8.60 40.82
C LEU A 9 -15.81 -7.54 40.98
N ALA A 10 -15.51 -6.28 40.67
CA ALA A 10 -16.37 -5.28 40.01
C ALA A 10 -15.59 -3.95 39.92
N GLY A 11 -15.46 -3.21 38.81
CA GLY A 11 -16.01 -3.34 37.48
C GLY A 11 -15.55 -2.15 36.61
N VAL A 12 -15.82 -2.28 35.31
CA VAL A 12 -16.04 -1.18 34.34
C VAL A 12 -14.83 -0.34 33.90
N ARG A 13 -14.07 -0.90 32.95
CA ARG A 13 -13.91 -0.39 31.57
C ARG A 13 -14.03 1.15 31.39
N GLU A 14 -12.89 1.84 31.27
CA GLU A 14 -12.75 2.99 30.37
C GLU A 14 -11.56 2.72 29.45
N VAL A 15 -11.82 2.04 28.33
CA VAL A 15 -10.87 1.98 27.23
C VAL A 15 -10.89 3.37 26.59
N ARG A 16 -10.00 4.25 27.04
CA ARG A 16 -9.82 5.55 26.40
C ARG A 16 -9.09 5.27 25.08
N VAL A 17 -9.89 5.23 24.02
CA VAL A 17 -9.46 5.18 22.62
C VAL A 17 -8.55 6.37 22.36
N ALA A 18 -7.24 6.18 22.59
CA ALA A 18 -6.22 7.09 22.11
C ALA A 18 -6.24 6.97 20.59
N SER A 19 -6.93 7.93 19.97
CA SER A 19 -7.07 8.05 18.53
C SER A 19 -5.72 8.45 17.95
N GLY A 20 -4.84 7.47 17.77
CA GLY A 20 -3.54 7.59 17.10
C GLY A 20 -3.71 7.70 15.59
N PHE A 21 -4.46 8.69 15.12
CA PHE A 21 -4.45 9.07 13.72
C PHE A 21 -3.23 9.94 13.47
N GLY A 22 -2.14 9.31 13.04
CA GLY A 22 -0.99 9.95 12.40
C GLY A 22 -1.43 10.55 11.06
N VAL A 23 -2.21 11.63 11.10
CA VAL A 23 -2.42 12.52 9.96
C VAL A 23 -1.17 13.37 9.87
N TYR A 24 -0.41 13.21 8.78
CA TYR A 24 0.65 14.12 8.37
C TYR A 24 0.11 15.56 8.42
N SER A 25 0.42 16.27 9.51
CA SER A 25 -0.13 17.57 9.86
C SER A 25 0.58 18.67 9.08
N TRP A 26 0.16 18.89 7.83
CA TRP A 26 0.41 20.15 7.13
C TRP A 26 -0.49 21.30 7.65
N ARG A 27 -1.41 21.02 8.57
CA ARG A 27 -2.28 22.04 9.22
C ARG A 27 -1.67 22.64 10.49
N GLY A 28 -0.58 22.08 11.01
CA GLY A 28 0.05 22.54 12.26
C GLY A 28 0.73 23.91 12.17
N ALA A 29 1.27 24.28 11.00
CA ALA A 29 2.01 25.54 10.85
C ALA A 29 1.10 26.79 10.95
N ILE A 30 -0.13 26.70 10.46
CA ILE A 30 -1.08 27.84 10.49
C ILE A 30 -1.76 27.96 11.86
N PHE A 31 -2.04 26.83 12.52
CA PHE A 31 -2.71 26.85 13.83
C PHE A 31 -1.77 27.29 14.97
N CYS A 32 -0.47 26.98 14.87
CA CYS A 32 0.53 27.40 15.85
C CYS A 32 0.82 28.92 15.80
N ALA A 33 0.55 29.58 14.67
CA ALA A 33 0.72 31.02 14.52
C ALA A 33 -0.45 31.86 15.09
N LEU A 34 -1.65 31.29 15.21
CA LEU A 34 -2.87 32.05 15.57
C LEU A 34 -3.30 31.94 17.03
N PHE A 35 -2.91 30.87 17.74
CA PHE A 35 -3.27 30.69 19.14
C PHE A 35 -2.04 30.37 19.98
N GLY A 36 -1.40 31.43 20.47
CA GLY A 36 -0.36 31.37 21.49
C GLY A 36 -0.92 30.78 22.79
N THR A 37 -0.93 29.46 22.91
CA THR A 37 -1.11 28.79 24.20
C THR A 37 0.10 27.91 24.49
N LYS A 38 0.82 28.33 25.54
CA LYS A 38 2.02 27.73 26.07
C LYS A 38 1.67 26.37 26.70
N THR A 39 1.80 25.28 25.95
CA THR A 39 1.72 23.93 26.52
C THR A 39 3.09 23.51 27.03
N ARG A 40 3.08 23.06 28.28
CA ARG A 40 4.22 22.73 29.13
C ARG A 40 4.91 21.46 28.63
N SER A 41 5.98 21.65 27.86
CA SER A 41 7.25 20.90 27.88
C SER A 41 7.18 19.44 28.35
N SER A 42 7.06 18.51 27.40
CA SER A 42 7.82 17.25 27.43
C SER A 42 9.09 17.47 26.59
N PRO A 43 10.29 17.04 27.01
CA PRO A 43 11.49 17.24 26.21
C PRO A 43 11.36 16.39 24.95
N ILE A 44 11.00 17.03 23.83
CA ILE A 44 11.34 16.52 22.51
C ILE A 44 12.86 16.56 22.51
N HIS A 45 13.46 15.43 22.84
CA HIS A 45 14.88 15.21 22.63
C HIS A 45 15.08 15.38 21.13
N CYS A 46 15.46 16.58 20.69
CA CYS A 46 15.84 16.86 19.32
C CYS A 46 17.07 16.02 19.06
N ASN A 47 16.85 14.78 18.61
CA ASN A 47 17.89 13.91 18.10
C ASN A 47 18.31 14.49 16.75
N CYS A 48 19.06 15.59 16.79
CA CYS A 48 19.79 16.11 15.66
C CYS A 48 20.87 15.07 15.35
N LYS A 49 20.50 14.10 14.50
CA LYS A 49 21.41 13.14 13.88
C LYS A 49 22.66 13.89 13.40
N PRO A 50 23.88 13.42 13.73
CA PRO A 50 25.11 14.10 13.34
C PRO A 50 25.18 14.27 11.80
N VAL A 51 25.81 15.36 11.34
CA VAL A 51 25.89 15.75 9.91
C VAL A 51 26.44 14.61 9.01
N THR A 52 27.29 13.75 9.55
CA THR A 52 27.83 12.56 8.88
C THR A 52 26.79 11.48 8.62
N GLU A 53 25.80 11.31 9.51
CA GLU A 53 24.69 10.37 9.35
C GLU A 53 23.68 10.90 8.31
N LYS A 54 23.40 12.22 8.34
CA LYS A 54 22.55 12.91 7.34
C LYS A 54 23.08 12.79 5.91
N LYS A 55 24.41 12.85 5.72
CA LYS A 55 25.08 12.68 4.40
C LYS A 55 25.13 11.23 3.92
N ARG A 56 25.06 10.24 4.82
CA ARG A 56 24.96 8.81 4.48
C ARG A 56 23.52 8.43 4.12
N GLU A 57 22.54 9.01 4.80
CA GLU A 57 21.12 8.84 4.53
C GLU A 57 20.72 9.38 3.14
N GLY A 58 21.23 10.55 2.76
CA GLY A 58 21.01 11.12 1.42
C GLY A 58 21.57 10.26 0.27
N ARG A 59 22.75 9.64 0.45
CA ARG A 59 23.33 8.73 -0.56
C ARG A 59 22.51 7.45 -0.73
N LYS A 60 21.95 6.92 0.35
CA LYS A 60 21.06 5.75 0.32
C LYS A 60 19.75 6.05 -0.42
N MET A 61 19.13 7.20 -0.11
CA MET A 61 17.95 7.66 -0.84
C MET A 61 18.23 7.82 -2.33
N LEU A 62 19.36 8.42 -2.71
CA LEU A 62 19.73 8.59 -4.10
C LEU A 62 19.92 7.25 -4.83
N ALA A 63 20.55 6.26 -4.18
CA ALA A 63 20.73 4.93 -4.75
C ALA A 63 19.38 4.21 -4.96
N THR A 64 18.49 4.24 -3.96
CA THR A 64 17.14 3.67 -4.09
C THR A 64 16.33 4.37 -5.17
N LEU A 65 16.38 5.71 -5.25
CA LEU A 65 15.70 6.48 -6.29
C LEU A 65 16.25 6.16 -7.69
N GLY A 66 17.56 6.00 -7.82
CA GLY A 66 18.19 5.54 -9.06
C GLY A 66 17.70 4.16 -9.47
N ALA A 67 17.63 3.20 -8.54
CA ALA A 67 17.11 1.86 -8.80
C ALA A 67 15.63 1.88 -9.23
N VAL A 68 14.79 2.70 -8.58
CA VAL A 68 13.38 2.88 -8.96
C VAL A 68 13.27 3.45 -10.36
N ALA A 69 14.04 4.49 -10.69
CA ALA A 69 14.00 5.11 -12.02
C ALA A 69 14.39 4.11 -13.12
N LEU A 70 15.44 3.30 -12.90
CA LEU A 70 15.85 2.25 -13.84
C LEU A 70 14.77 1.18 -14.00
N LEU A 71 14.17 0.72 -12.89
CA LEU A 71 13.08 -0.25 -12.92
C LEU A 71 11.84 0.29 -13.63
N SER A 72 11.51 1.58 -13.48
CA SER A 72 10.39 2.22 -14.17
C SER A 72 10.62 2.32 -15.68
N ILE A 73 11.84 2.63 -16.11
CA ILE A 73 12.19 2.65 -17.54
C ILE A 73 12.11 1.23 -18.11
N ALA A 74 12.70 0.25 -17.43
CA ALA A 74 12.66 -1.14 -17.85
C ALA A 74 11.22 -1.69 -17.93
N SER A 75 10.41 -1.43 -16.91
CA SER A 75 9.02 -1.89 -16.86
C SER A 75 8.16 -1.27 -17.96
N TYR A 76 8.41 0.00 -18.33
CA TYR A 76 7.74 0.63 -19.48
C TYR A 76 8.01 -0.12 -20.80
N PHE A 77 9.28 -0.41 -21.11
CA PHE A 77 9.62 -1.16 -22.32
C PHE A 77 9.04 -2.58 -22.33
N ILE A 78 9.12 -3.26 -21.19
CA ILE A 78 8.53 -4.60 -21.00
C ILE A 78 7.01 -4.56 -21.22
N THR A 79 6.33 -3.56 -20.67
CA THR A 79 4.88 -3.38 -20.82
C THR A 79 4.49 -3.13 -22.27
N MET A 80 5.21 -2.27 -22.98
CA MET A 80 4.95 -2.00 -24.40
C MET A 80 5.10 -3.25 -25.27
N LYS A 81 6.09 -4.10 -24.97
CA LYS A 81 6.28 -5.38 -25.68
C LYS A 81 5.16 -6.37 -25.39
N TYR A 82 4.83 -6.56 -24.10
CA TYR A 82 3.77 -7.48 -23.71
C TYR A 82 2.39 -7.07 -24.22
N ILE A 83 2.04 -5.78 -24.17
CA ILE A 83 0.75 -5.30 -24.69
C ILE A 83 0.56 -5.74 -26.14
N LEU A 84 1.57 -5.55 -27.00
CA LEU A 84 1.47 -5.92 -28.41
C LEU A 84 1.38 -7.43 -28.63
N GLU A 85 2.08 -8.23 -27.82
CA GLU A 85 2.07 -9.69 -27.91
C GLU A 85 0.75 -10.31 -27.44
N PHE A 86 0.11 -9.71 -26.44
CA PHE A 86 -1.13 -10.24 -25.86
C PHE A 86 -2.40 -9.88 -26.64
N ILE A 87 -2.40 -8.79 -27.43
CA ILE A 87 -3.55 -8.39 -28.27
C ILE A 87 -4.15 -9.56 -29.08
N PRO A 88 -3.38 -10.34 -29.88
CA PRO A 88 -3.95 -11.44 -30.66
C PRO A 88 -4.55 -12.55 -29.78
N ILE A 89 -3.92 -12.85 -28.63
CA ILE A 89 -4.37 -13.90 -27.70
C ILE A 89 -5.74 -13.55 -27.10
N PHE A 90 -5.94 -12.29 -26.71
CA PHE A 90 -7.24 -11.84 -26.19
C PHE A 90 -8.33 -11.81 -27.28
N ASN A 91 -7.94 -11.53 -28.53
CA ASN A 91 -8.86 -11.57 -29.66
C ASN A 91 -9.33 -12.98 -29.99
N GLU A 92 -8.43 -13.98 -29.94
CA GLU A 92 -8.79 -15.39 -30.12
C GLU A 92 -9.74 -15.90 -29.03
N ARG A 93 -9.55 -15.44 -27.78
CA ARG A 93 -10.38 -15.82 -26.63
C ARG A 93 -11.75 -15.12 -26.59
N LYS A 94 -12.05 -14.24 -27.56
CA LYS A 94 -13.27 -13.40 -27.61
C LYS A 94 -13.48 -12.50 -26.38
N MET A 95 -12.43 -12.23 -25.61
CA MET A 95 -12.45 -11.26 -24.50
C MET A 95 -12.21 -9.84 -25.04
N CYS A 96 -13.06 -9.45 -26.00
CA CYS A 96 -12.97 -8.17 -26.70
C CYS A 96 -14.32 -7.47 -26.72
N GLY A 97 -14.28 -6.18 -26.35
CA GLY A 97 -15.40 -5.27 -26.35
C GLY A 97 -15.47 -4.48 -27.63
N LYS A 98 -16.69 -4.04 -27.98
CA LYS A 98 -16.90 -3.07 -29.06
C LYS A 98 -17.00 -1.69 -28.44
N ASP A 99 -16.27 -0.75 -29.03
CA ASP A 99 -16.37 0.66 -28.67
C ASP A 99 -17.76 1.22 -29.03
N MET A 100 -18.62 1.37 -28.02
CA MET A 100 -20.01 1.84 -28.19
C MET A 100 -20.10 3.30 -28.65
N CYS A 101 -19.02 4.07 -28.52
CA CYS A 101 -18.98 5.47 -28.96
C CYS A 101 -18.71 5.60 -30.47
N LYS A 102 -18.52 4.49 -31.20
CA LYS A 102 -18.32 4.46 -32.65
C LYS A 102 -19.53 3.89 -33.39
N ARG A 103 -19.72 4.36 -34.64
CA ARG A 103 -20.70 3.80 -35.57
C ARG A 103 -20.42 2.32 -35.78
N LYS A 104 -21.46 1.52 -35.99
CA LYS A 104 -21.38 0.06 -36.12
C LYS A 104 -20.39 -0.41 -37.21
N GLU A 105 -20.21 0.39 -38.25
CA GLU A 105 -19.28 0.16 -39.36
C GLU A 105 -17.80 0.24 -38.94
N ASP A 106 -17.46 1.08 -37.96
CA ASP A 106 -16.07 1.34 -37.51
C ASP A 106 -15.71 0.60 -36.20
N GLN A 107 -16.56 -0.32 -35.74
CA GLN A 107 -16.38 -1.03 -34.47
C GLN A 107 -15.37 -2.18 -34.58
N ARG A 108 -14.08 -1.85 -34.49
CA ARG A 108 -13.02 -2.84 -34.28
C ARG A 108 -13.08 -3.43 -32.86
N PRO A 109 -12.89 -4.75 -32.67
CA PRO A 109 -12.83 -5.36 -31.35
C PRO A 109 -11.60 -4.84 -30.59
N VAL A 110 -11.80 -4.40 -29.35
CA VAL A 110 -10.74 -3.93 -28.45
C VAL A 110 -10.69 -4.89 -27.26
N PRO A 111 -9.51 -5.44 -26.92
CA PRO A 111 -9.42 -6.34 -25.78
C PRO A 111 -9.70 -5.61 -24.46
N GLU A 112 -10.55 -6.20 -23.61
CA GLU A 112 -11.08 -5.54 -22.40
C GLU A 112 -10.07 -5.53 -21.23
N PRO A 113 -9.50 -6.67 -20.78
CA PRO A 113 -8.62 -6.70 -19.61
C PRO A 113 -7.15 -6.31 -19.89
N MET A 114 -6.86 -5.33 -20.75
CA MET A 114 -5.46 -4.91 -21.01
C MET A 114 -4.73 -4.41 -19.75
N GLY A 115 -5.48 -3.88 -18.78
CA GLY A 115 -4.95 -3.39 -17.50
C GLY A 115 -4.27 -4.46 -16.63
N VAL A 116 -4.66 -5.73 -16.77
CA VAL A 116 -4.08 -6.82 -15.95
C VAL A 116 -2.59 -7.03 -16.25
N ILE A 117 -2.18 -6.81 -17.51
CA ILE A 117 -0.79 -6.96 -17.95
C ILE A 117 0.08 -5.88 -17.30
N ALA A 118 -0.37 -4.63 -17.37
CA ALA A 118 0.32 -3.50 -16.74
C ALA A 118 0.41 -3.67 -15.22
N ALA A 119 -0.67 -4.15 -14.59
CA ALA A 119 -0.73 -4.39 -13.17
C ALA A 119 0.20 -5.55 -12.72
N GLY A 120 0.31 -6.61 -13.51
CA GLY A 120 1.25 -7.72 -13.26
C GLY A 120 2.71 -7.25 -13.28
N ILE A 121 3.09 -6.45 -14.26
CA ILE A 121 4.45 -5.89 -14.36
C ILE A 121 4.73 -4.93 -13.20
N TYR A 122 3.74 -4.14 -12.78
CA TYR A 122 3.83 -3.28 -11.61
C TYR A 122 4.05 -4.08 -10.32
N LEU A 123 3.31 -5.18 -10.11
CA LEU A 123 3.49 -6.05 -8.94
C LEU A 123 4.89 -6.68 -8.92
N ILE A 124 5.37 -7.17 -10.07
CA ILE A 124 6.74 -7.72 -10.18
C ILE A 124 7.77 -6.64 -9.82
N ALA A 125 7.61 -5.41 -10.31
CA ALA A 125 8.51 -4.31 -9.98
C ALA A 125 8.52 -3.99 -8.47
N LEU A 126 7.34 -4.01 -7.81
CA LEU A 126 7.25 -3.84 -6.35
C LEU A 126 7.92 -4.98 -5.59
N PHE A 127 7.74 -6.24 -6.02
CA PHE A 127 8.41 -7.39 -5.41
C PHE A 127 9.94 -7.32 -5.52
N VAL A 128 10.47 -6.77 -6.63
CA VAL A 128 11.91 -6.53 -6.78
C VAL A 128 12.39 -5.34 -5.93
N LEU A 129 11.56 -4.32 -5.71
CA LEU A 129 11.92 -3.15 -4.90
C LEU A 129 12.05 -3.45 -3.40
N ILE A 130 11.22 -4.35 -2.86
CA ILE A 130 11.25 -4.71 -1.44
C ILE A 130 12.64 -5.21 -0.98
N PRO A 131 13.26 -6.24 -1.57
CA PRO A 131 14.56 -6.73 -1.13
C PRO A 131 15.68 -5.70 -1.32
N LEU A 132 15.58 -4.82 -2.34
CA LEU A 132 16.54 -3.73 -2.53
C LEU A 132 16.57 -2.77 -1.34
N GLN A 133 15.39 -2.46 -0.77
CA GLN A 133 15.30 -1.59 0.39
C GLN A 133 15.81 -2.25 1.69
N PHE A 134 15.67 -3.58 1.79
CA PHE A 134 16.07 -4.35 2.97
C PHE A 134 17.49 -4.94 2.90
N TRP A 135 18.18 -4.81 1.76
CA TRP A 135 19.49 -5.41 1.51
C TRP A 135 20.51 -5.15 2.63
N GLU A 136 20.59 -3.91 3.10
CA GLU A 136 21.51 -3.48 4.16
C GLU A 136 21.20 -4.14 5.52
N TRP A 137 19.93 -4.37 5.82
CA TRP A 137 19.48 -4.95 7.09
C TRP A 137 19.77 -6.46 7.14
N THR A 138 19.65 -7.13 5.99
CA THR A 138 20.00 -8.55 5.86
C THR A 138 21.48 -8.80 6.17
N LEU A 139 22.38 -7.89 5.78
CA LEU A 139 23.82 -8.00 6.06
C LEU A 139 24.19 -7.68 7.52
N SER A 140 23.37 -6.89 8.22
CA SER A 140 23.66 -6.37 9.56
C SER A 140 23.18 -7.28 10.70
N GLY A 141 22.53 -8.41 10.40
CA GLY A 141 22.07 -9.42 11.38
C GLY A 141 20.88 -9.02 12.26
N SER A 142 20.47 -7.75 12.29
CA SER A 142 19.28 -7.27 13.01
C SER A 142 18.19 -6.87 12.02
N PHE A 143 17.17 -7.73 11.85
CA PHE A 143 16.13 -7.53 10.86
C PHE A 143 14.91 -6.77 11.43
N PRO A 144 14.49 -5.63 10.84
CA PRO A 144 13.35 -4.87 11.33
C PRO A 144 12.03 -5.44 10.78
N HIS A 145 11.51 -6.47 11.45
CA HIS A 145 10.25 -7.14 11.09
C HIS A 145 9.06 -6.19 10.95
N LEU A 146 9.01 -5.16 11.79
CA LEU A 146 7.92 -4.18 11.81
C LEU A 146 7.82 -3.39 10.49
N LYS A 147 8.97 -3.02 9.92
CA LYS A 147 9.00 -2.29 8.63
C LYS A 147 8.61 -3.20 7.48
N LEU A 148 9.08 -4.45 7.50
CA LEU A 148 8.73 -5.44 6.47
C LEU A 148 7.22 -5.68 6.42
N LEU A 149 6.58 -5.87 7.58
CA LEU A 149 5.15 -6.11 7.67
C LEU A 149 4.33 -4.95 7.08
N ALA A 150 4.77 -3.71 7.30
CA ALA A 150 4.12 -2.52 6.75
C ALA A 150 4.21 -2.47 5.21
N TYR A 151 5.33 -2.88 4.61
CA TYR A 151 5.42 -3.01 3.15
C TYR A 151 4.56 -4.17 2.62
N LEU A 152 4.55 -5.30 3.33
CA LEU A 152 3.79 -6.48 2.94
C LEU A 152 2.28 -6.24 3.00
N SER A 153 1.77 -5.56 4.04
CA SER A 153 0.35 -5.22 4.14
C SER A 153 -0.10 -4.27 3.04
N GLY A 154 0.73 -3.30 2.67
CA GLY A 154 0.50 -2.44 1.51
C GLY A 154 0.47 -3.24 0.20
N LEU A 155 1.43 -4.16 0.01
CA LEU A 155 1.50 -4.99 -1.19
C LEU A 155 0.30 -5.93 -1.32
N ILE A 156 -0.16 -6.55 -0.23
CA ILE A 156 -1.37 -7.38 -0.23
C ILE A 156 -2.60 -6.55 -0.58
N SER A 157 -2.69 -5.32 -0.06
CA SER A 157 -3.82 -4.43 -0.37
C SER A 157 -3.87 -4.06 -1.86
N ILE A 158 -2.73 -3.70 -2.45
CA ILE A 158 -2.62 -3.40 -3.88
C ILE A 158 -2.91 -4.65 -4.73
N CYS A 159 -2.37 -5.80 -4.34
CA CYS A 159 -2.61 -7.07 -5.03
C CYS A 159 -4.09 -7.45 -5.03
N ALA A 160 -4.77 -7.31 -3.88
CA ALA A 160 -6.20 -7.53 -3.78
C ALA A 160 -6.99 -6.57 -4.69
N ALA A 161 -6.67 -5.27 -4.71
CA ALA A 161 -7.32 -4.31 -5.59
C ALA A 161 -7.17 -4.67 -7.09
N ILE A 162 -5.99 -5.12 -7.51
CA ILE A 162 -5.72 -5.55 -8.90
C ILE A 162 -6.50 -6.82 -9.26
N LEU A 163 -6.46 -7.85 -8.39
CA LEU A 163 -7.18 -9.10 -8.62
C LEU A 163 -8.69 -8.87 -8.67
N LEU A 164 -9.22 -7.99 -7.81
CA LEU A 164 -10.63 -7.64 -7.82
C LEU A 164 -11.03 -6.88 -9.08
N GLY A 165 -10.19 -5.98 -9.58
CA GLY A 165 -10.42 -5.31 -10.87
C GLY A 165 -10.48 -6.31 -12.03
N PHE A 166 -9.57 -7.29 -12.06
CA PHE A 166 -9.57 -8.33 -13.08
C PHE A 166 -10.76 -9.29 -12.97
N VAL A 167 -11.12 -9.70 -11.75
CA VAL A 167 -12.26 -10.59 -11.49
C VAL A 167 -13.58 -9.89 -11.79
N ASP A 168 -13.69 -8.59 -11.52
CA ASP A 168 -14.86 -7.78 -11.87
C ASP A 168 -15.06 -7.72 -13.40
N ASP A 169 -13.96 -7.60 -14.14
CA ASP A 169 -13.95 -7.59 -15.62
C ASP A 169 -14.30 -8.97 -16.22
N MET A 170 -13.91 -10.06 -15.57
CA MET A 170 -14.12 -11.42 -16.10
C MET A 170 -15.45 -12.08 -15.72
N LEU A 171 -15.99 -11.80 -14.54
CA LEU A 171 -17.15 -12.53 -14.00
C LEU A 171 -18.45 -11.73 -14.02
N ASP A 172 -18.44 -10.48 -14.52
CA ASP A 172 -19.62 -9.61 -14.64
C ASP A 172 -20.55 -9.72 -13.40
N LEU A 173 -19.93 -9.71 -12.20
CA LEU A 173 -20.66 -10.01 -10.97
C LEU A 173 -21.74 -8.96 -10.71
N ARG A 174 -22.90 -9.44 -10.27
CA ARG A 174 -24.02 -8.59 -9.86
C ARG A 174 -23.57 -7.61 -8.77
N TRP A 175 -24.01 -6.35 -8.87
CA TRP A 175 -23.59 -5.17 -8.10
C TRP A 175 -23.40 -5.32 -6.57
N ARG A 176 -24.02 -6.32 -5.93
CA ARG A 176 -23.94 -6.53 -4.48
C ARG A 176 -22.60 -7.11 -4.03
N HIS A 177 -21.96 -7.94 -4.85
CA HIS A 177 -20.66 -8.51 -4.52
C HIS A 177 -19.54 -7.48 -4.70
N LYS A 178 -19.71 -6.51 -5.61
CA LYS A 178 -18.77 -5.39 -5.82
C LYS A 178 -18.50 -4.56 -4.55
N LEU A 179 -19.41 -4.55 -3.57
CA LEU A 179 -19.24 -3.83 -2.30
C LEU A 179 -18.57 -4.66 -1.18
N VAL A 180 -18.60 -6.00 -1.25
CA VAL A 180 -17.99 -6.87 -0.23
C VAL A 180 -16.49 -7.06 -0.46
N PHE A 181 -16.05 -6.94 -1.71
CA PHE A 181 -14.65 -7.12 -2.06
C PHE A 181 -13.69 -6.02 -1.55
N PRO A 182 -14.05 -4.71 -1.60
CA PRO A 182 -13.21 -3.64 -1.05
C PRO A 182 -13.01 -3.74 0.46
N THR A 183 -14.00 -4.26 1.21
CA THR A 183 -13.87 -4.40 2.66
C THR A 183 -12.86 -5.50 3.01
N LEU A 184 -12.87 -6.63 2.28
CA LEU A 184 -11.87 -7.69 2.42
C LEU A 184 -10.45 -7.21 2.08
N SER A 185 -10.31 -6.34 1.07
CA SER A 185 -9.01 -5.76 0.67
C SER A 185 -8.41 -4.83 1.74
N SER A 186 -9.23 -4.25 2.63
CA SER A 186 -8.77 -3.36 3.69
C SER A 186 -8.30 -4.09 4.97
N LEU A 187 -8.72 -5.35 5.17
CA LEU A 187 -8.36 -6.16 6.34
C LEU A 187 -6.85 -6.31 6.61
N PRO A 188 -5.99 -6.64 5.63
CA PRO A 188 -4.54 -6.78 5.87
C PRO A 188 -3.89 -5.45 6.27
N LEU A 189 -4.38 -4.34 5.72
CA LEU A 189 -3.94 -3.00 6.07
C LEU A 189 -4.39 -2.63 7.51
N LEU A 190 -5.61 -2.99 7.87
CA LEU A 190 -6.21 -2.71 9.17
C LEU A 190 -5.60 -3.54 10.31
N LEU A 191 -5.20 -4.80 10.05
CA LEU A 191 -4.49 -5.65 11.00
C LEU A 191 -3.13 -5.06 11.38
N VAL A 192 -2.38 -4.58 10.38
CA VAL A 192 -1.12 -3.89 10.63
C VAL A 192 -1.37 -2.56 11.35
N PHE A 193 -2.36 -1.76 10.96
CA PHE A 193 -2.64 -0.53 11.68
C PHE A 193 -2.96 -0.77 13.18
N SER A 194 -3.74 -1.80 13.49
CA SER A 194 -4.16 -2.13 14.86
C SER A 194 -3.06 -2.72 15.75
N THR A 195 -1.99 -3.25 15.14
CA THR A 195 -0.86 -3.83 15.89
C THR A 195 0.28 -2.82 16.10
N TYR A 196 0.23 -1.66 15.43
CA TYR A 196 1.29 -0.65 15.43
C TYR A 196 0.85 0.69 16.05
N GLY A 197 -0.45 0.96 16.08
CA GLY A 197 -1.06 2.12 16.75
C GLY A 197 -1.47 1.80 18.18
#